data_AF-A0AB37IMJ2-F1
#
_entry.id   AF-A0AB37IMJ2-F1
#
_cell.length_a   1.000
_cell.length_b   1.000
_cell.length_c   1.000
_cell.angle_alpha   90.00
_cell.angle_beta   90.00
_cell.angle_gamma   90.00
#
_symmetry.space_group_name_H-M   'P 1'
#
loop_
_entity.id
_entity.type
_entity.pdbx_description
1 polymer ?
#
loop_
_entity_poly.entity_id
_entity_poly.type
_entity_poly.pdbx_seq_one_letter_code
_entity_poly.pdbx_strand_id
1 'polypeptide(L)'
;MSARFNFMNPANTIFSSYTLVNTLTGSEGKTIDSAVYNLDDPKDMDSFVEAANKLIDTDTFSLETNDQMYQQMLQPLNNVSSFAKNIVILVAVAGVIILTLIIMLSIRERKYEIGVLLSLGESRVKVISQFFVEIFVCMIFALGIAAASGNVVGNAVGNQLLSQQTTSQNADGQEANTAGNGGPNQGNQGQAPGGGNGGPSGGQMGSNPFTQSKEIQELNISMQPTEILSLAGIGLGISLFSIVLSSAGILRLNPKKILIS
;
A
#
# COMPACT_ATOMS: atom_id res chain seq x y z
N MET A 1 -35.28 34.66 -1.34
CA MET A 1 -34.77 35.55 -0.28
C MET A 1 -33.55 34.88 0.34
N SER A 2 -32.37 35.19 -0.19
CA SER A 2 -31.09 34.54 0.10
C SER A 2 -30.46 35.17 1.34
N ALA A 3 -30.73 34.62 2.52
CA ALA A 3 -29.94 34.92 3.70
C ALA A 3 -28.53 34.36 3.48
N ARG A 4 -27.60 35.24 3.10
CA ARG A 4 -26.19 34.89 2.95
C ARG A 4 -25.67 34.49 4.33
N PHE A 5 -25.16 33.27 4.44
CA PHE A 5 -24.45 32.75 5.61
C PHE A 5 -23.15 33.54 5.84
N ASN A 6 -23.27 34.76 6.35
CA ASN A 6 -22.17 35.70 6.54
C ASN A 6 -21.18 35.23 7.62
N PHE A 7 -21.59 34.27 8.47
CA PHE A 7 -20.77 33.61 9.47
C PHE A 7 -19.81 32.57 8.89
N MET A 8 -20.01 32.11 7.64
CA MET A 8 -19.07 31.22 6.95
C MET A 8 -18.00 31.97 6.14
N ASN A 9 -18.02 33.31 6.15
CA ASN A 9 -16.98 34.09 5.50
C ASN A 9 -15.73 34.11 6.40
N PRO A 10 -14.60 33.49 6.02
CA PRO A 10 -13.38 33.51 6.82
C PRO A 10 -12.86 34.93 7.06
N ALA A 11 -13.21 35.89 6.19
CA ALA A 11 -12.88 37.31 6.38
C ALA A 11 -13.62 37.97 7.58
N ASN A 12 -14.69 37.33 8.09
CA ASN A 12 -15.44 37.77 9.27
C ASN A 12 -15.12 36.94 10.52
N THR A 13 -14.06 36.11 10.48
CA THR A 13 -13.62 35.32 11.63
C THR A 13 -12.50 36.06 12.38
N ILE A 14 -12.69 36.30 13.67
CA ILE A 14 -11.70 36.97 14.53
C ILE A 14 -11.16 35.94 15.53
N PHE A 15 -9.84 35.76 15.55
CA PHE A 15 -9.16 34.90 16.52
C PHE A 15 -8.69 35.73 17.71
N SER A 16 -9.03 35.30 18.92
CA SER A 16 -8.58 35.93 20.17
C SER A 16 -8.54 34.91 21.30
N SER A 17 -7.96 35.30 22.44
CA SER A 17 -7.94 34.47 23.65
C SER A 17 -9.35 34.19 24.16
N TYR A 18 -9.61 32.96 24.60
CA TYR A 18 -10.93 32.56 25.13
C TYR A 18 -11.41 33.46 26.28
N THR A 19 -10.49 33.97 27.11
CA THR A 19 -10.80 34.89 28.22
C THR A 19 -11.37 36.22 27.73
N LEU A 20 -10.83 36.77 26.64
CA LEU A 20 -11.33 38.03 26.07
C LEU A 20 -12.71 37.82 25.45
N VAL A 21 -12.92 36.72 24.74
CA VAL A 21 -14.20 36.39 24.11
C VAL A 21 -15.29 36.21 25.15
N ASN A 22 -15.03 35.52 26.26
CA ASN A 22 -16.00 35.35 27.36
C ASN A 22 -16.38 36.70 27.98
N THR A 23 -15.41 37.61 28.14
CA THR A 23 -15.66 38.96 28.67
C THR A 23 -16.53 39.79 27.73
N LEU A 24 -16.29 39.71 26.41
CA LEU A 24 -17.03 40.46 25.40
C LEU A 24 -18.45 39.93 25.17
N THR A 25 -18.66 38.63 25.36
CA THR A 25 -19.97 37.97 25.20
C THR A 25 -20.85 38.04 26.46
N GLY A 26 -20.33 38.61 27.55
CA GLY A 26 -21.07 38.74 28.81
C GLY A 26 -21.21 37.42 29.58
N SER A 27 -20.37 36.43 29.27
CA SER A 27 -20.35 35.16 30.00
C SER A 27 -19.54 35.33 31.29
N GLU A 28 -20.22 35.35 32.44
CA GLU A 28 -19.58 35.53 33.75
C GLU A 28 -18.76 34.29 34.22
N GLY A 29 -18.78 33.20 33.43
CA GLY A 29 -18.06 31.96 33.70
C GLY A 29 -16.86 31.69 32.77
N LYS A 30 -15.95 30.83 33.24
CA LYS A 30 -14.89 30.20 32.41
C LYS A 30 -15.49 29.06 31.56
N THR A 31 -16.48 29.37 30.73
CA THR A 31 -17.13 28.39 29.86
C THR A 31 -16.36 28.24 28.54
N ILE A 32 -16.38 27.04 27.98
CA ILE A 32 -15.75 26.69 26.70
C ILE A 32 -16.80 25.92 25.90
N ASP A 33 -17.05 26.32 24.66
CA ASP A 33 -18.03 25.66 23.79
C ASP A 33 -17.48 24.36 23.17
N SER A 34 -16.19 24.34 22.84
CA SER A 34 -15.50 23.16 22.28
C SER A 34 -14.01 23.16 22.62
N ALA A 35 -13.45 21.99 22.90
CA ALA A 35 -12.02 21.79 23.07
C ALA A 35 -11.51 20.80 22.02
N VAL A 36 -10.41 21.14 21.35
CA VAL A 36 -9.76 20.28 20.36
C VAL A 36 -8.45 19.78 20.93
N TYR A 37 -8.30 18.46 21.00
CA TYR A 37 -7.07 17.80 21.43
C TYR A 37 -6.39 17.20 20.21
N ASN A 38 -5.11 17.53 20.01
CA ASN A 38 -4.29 16.92 18.98
C ASN A 38 -3.43 15.83 19.63
N LEU A 39 -3.45 14.63 19.06
CA LEU A 39 -2.61 13.52 19.51
C LEU A 39 -1.33 13.48 18.69
N ASP A 40 -0.21 13.16 19.33
CA ASP A 40 1.09 13.01 18.68
C ASP A 40 1.19 11.70 17.89
N ASP A 41 0.63 10.59 18.40
CA ASP A 41 0.54 9.30 17.69
C ASP A 41 -0.95 8.92 17.47
N PRO A 42 -1.39 8.70 16.21
CA PRO A 42 -2.75 8.25 15.93
C PRO A 42 -3.09 6.87 16.52
N LYS A 43 -2.10 6.04 16.88
CA LYS A 43 -2.36 4.74 17.53
C LYS A 43 -2.98 4.88 18.93
N ASP A 44 -2.75 6.01 19.58
CA ASP A 44 -3.26 6.27 20.93
C ASP A 44 -4.70 6.77 20.92
N MET A 45 -5.27 7.04 19.74
CA MET A 45 -6.62 7.59 19.56
C MET A 45 -7.69 6.77 20.27
N ASP A 46 -7.70 5.45 20.07
CA ASP A 46 -8.70 4.56 20.69
C ASP A 46 -8.60 4.60 22.21
N SER A 47 -7.36 4.56 22.74
CA SER A 47 -7.10 4.60 24.18
C SER A 47 -7.47 5.96 24.81
N PHE A 48 -7.24 7.04 24.07
CA PHE A 48 -7.60 8.39 24.49
C PHE A 48 -9.11 8.58 24.53
N VAL A 49 -9.83 8.12 23.52
CA VAL A 49 -11.30 8.18 23.46
C VAL A 49 -11.91 7.36 24.60
N GLU A 50 -11.37 6.18 24.88
CA GLU A 50 -11.83 5.35 26.00
C GLU A 50 -11.61 6.03 27.36
N ALA A 51 -10.44 6.66 27.55
CA ALA A 51 -10.13 7.40 28.77
C ALA A 51 -10.97 8.67 28.93
N ALA A 52 -11.16 9.43 27.84
CA ALA A 52 -11.94 10.66 27.82
C ALA A 52 -13.42 10.40 28.14
N ASN A 53 -14.03 9.36 27.53
CA ASN A 53 -15.41 8.98 27.81
C ASN A 53 -15.67 8.59 29.28
N LYS A 54 -14.64 8.15 30.02
CA LYS A 54 -14.75 7.86 31.47
C LYS A 54 -14.66 9.12 32.34
N LEU A 55 -14.07 10.19 31.82
CA LEU A 55 -13.80 11.43 32.56
C LEU A 55 -14.84 12.53 32.27
N ILE A 56 -15.45 12.54 31.09
CA ILE A 56 -16.45 13.53 30.69
C ILE A 56 -17.86 13.04 31.00
N ASP A 57 -18.73 13.98 31.37
CA ASP A 57 -20.16 13.73 31.45
C ASP A 57 -20.75 13.65 30.04
N THR A 58 -21.01 12.43 29.59
CA THR A 58 -21.46 12.13 28.22
C THR A 58 -22.89 12.60 27.94
N ASP A 59 -23.65 13.00 28.97
CA ASP A 59 -25.00 13.56 28.82
C ASP A 59 -24.96 15.05 28.44
N THR A 60 -23.88 15.75 28.78
CA THR A 60 -23.70 17.19 28.55
C THR A 60 -22.71 17.48 27.41
N PHE A 61 -21.70 16.63 27.22
CA PHE A 61 -20.64 16.82 26.22
C PHE A 61 -20.56 15.66 25.23
N SER A 62 -20.43 15.98 23.95
CA SER A 62 -20.17 15.02 22.88
C SER A 62 -18.68 15.00 22.51
N LEU A 63 -18.08 13.81 22.46
CA LEU A 63 -16.72 13.62 21.95
C LEU A 63 -16.79 13.10 20.50
N GLU A 64 -16.24 13.89 19.57
CA GLU A 64 -16.12 13.49 18.16
C GLU A 64 -14.65 13.26 17.80
N THR A 65 -14.37 12.13 17.16
CA THR A 65 -13.07 11.81 16.58
C THR A 65 -13.02 12.24 15.12
N ASN A 66 -12.07 13.08 14.76
CA ASN A 66 -11.81 13.42 13.36
C ASN A 66 -10.64 12.58 12.83
N ASP A 67 -10.89 11.29 12.58
CA ASP A 67 -9.93 10.36 11.99
C ASP A 67 -10.07 10.22 10.46
N GLN A 68 -11.05 10.90 9.85
CA GLN A 68 -11.38 10.75 8.43
C GLN A 68 -10.18 11.02 7.52
N MET A 69 -9.43 12.07 7.78
CA MET A 69 -8.22 12.39 7.00
C MET A 69 -7.14 11.32 7.16
N TYR A 70 -6.99 10.76 8.37
CA TYR A 70 -6.04 9.68 8.64
C TYR A 70 -6.44 8.38 7.93
N GLN A 71 -7.71 7.98 8.02
CA GLN A 71 -8.24 6.80 7.33
C GLN A 71 -8.10 6.92 5.81
N GLN A 72 -8.39 8.10 5.25
CA GLN A 72 -8.21 8.38 3.82
C GLN A 72 -6.74 8.26 3.36
N MET A 73 -5.77 8.56 4.24
CA MET A 73 -4.35 8.35 3.96
C MET A 73 -3.91 6.89 4.17
N LEU A 74 -4.49 6.16 5.12
CA LEU A 74 -4.17 4.76 5.37
C LEU A 74 -4.67 3.82 4.27
N GLN A 75 -5.84 4.09 3.69
CA GLN A 75 -6.44 3.24 2.67
C GLN A 75 -5.50 2.95 1.48
N PRO A 76 -4.91 3.94 0.79
CA PRO A 76 -3.95 3.67 -0.28
C PRO A 76 -2.70 2.92 0.22
N LEU A 77 -2.16 3.23 1.39
CA LEU A 77 -1.00 2.52 1.95
C LEU A 77 -1.29 1.04 2.23
N ASN A 78 -2.45 0.74 2.81
CA ASN A 78 -2.90 -0.63 3.04
C ASN A 78 -3.11 -1.40 1.73
N ASN A 79 -3.61 -0.71 0.69
CA ASN A 79 -3.75 -1.29 -0.63
C ASN A 79 -2.37 -1.60 -1.26
N VAL A 80 -1.36 -0.73 -1.12
CA VAL A 80 0.01 -1.02 -1.61
C VAL A 80 0.57 -2.23 -0.88
N SER A 81 0.47 -2.23 0.45
CA SER A 81 0.99 -3.30 1.30
C SER A 81 0.36 -4.65 0.95
N SER A 82 -0.96 -4.68 0.80
CA SER A 82 -1.69 -5.90 0.43
C SER A 82 -1.35 -6.39 -0.97
N PHE A 83 -1.24 -5.47 -1.95
CA PHE A 83 -0.83 -5.80 -3.30
C PHE A 83 0.58 -6.41 -3.33
N ALA A 84 1.55 -5.77 -2.68
CA ALA A 84 2.93 -6.23 -2.59
C ALA A 84 3.00 -7.63 -1.97
N LYS A 85 2.27 -7.86 -0.86
CA LYS A 85 2.19 -9.17 -0.20
C LYS A 85 1.66 -10.26 -1.12
N ASN A 86 0.59 -9.97 -1.87
CA ASN A 86 0.00 -10.93 -2.80
C ASN A 86 0.96 -11.30 -3.95
N ILE A 87 1.68 -10.32 -4.51
CA ILE A 87 2.69 -10.57 -5.53
C ILE A 87 3.84 -11.43 -5.00
N VAL A 88 4.34 -11.15 -3.79
CA VAL A 88 5.41 -11.94 -3.17
C VAL A 88 4.97 -13.41 -3.02
N ILE A 89 3.74 -13.66 -2.55
CA ILE A 89 3.20 -15.02 -2.41
C ILE A 89 3.08 -15.69 -3.79
N LEU A 90 2.53 -15.00 -4.79
CA LEU A 90 2.37 -15.53 -6.14
C LEU A 90 3.71 -15.95 -6.75
N VAL A 91 4.72 -15.07 -6.68
CA VAL A 91 6.06 -15.33 -7.22
C VAL A 91 6.76 -16.45 -6.44
N ALA A 92 6.59 -16.51 -5.12
CA ALA A 92 7.13 -17.60 -4.31
C ALA A 92 6.56 -18.96 -4.72
N VAL A 93 5.24 -19.07 -4.92
CA VAL A 93 4.58 -20.31 -5.38
C VAL A 93 5.07 -20.71 -6.76
N ALA A 94 5.12 -19.77 -7.72
CA ALA A 94 5.65 -20.03 -9.04
C ALA A 94 7.13 -20.48 -8.99
N GLY A 95 7.93 -19.85 -8.14
CA GLY A 95 9.33 -20.19 -7.90
C GLY A 95 9.51 -21.61 -7.38
N VAL A 96 8.69 -22.06 -6.41
CA VAL A 96 8.70 -23.44 -5.92
C VAL A 96 8.42 -24.44 -7.06
N ILE A 97 7.40 -24.17 -7.88
CA ILE A 97 7.02 -25.05 -8.99
C ILE A 97 8.17 -25.16 -10.01
N ILE A 98 8.68 -24.02 -10.47
CA ILE A 98 9.75 -23.96 -11.47
C ILE A 98 11.02 -24.63 -10.94
N LEU A 99 11.43 -24.29 -9.71
CA LEU A 99 12.64 -24.84 -9.10
C LEU A 99 12.53 -26.36 -8.91
N THR A 100 11.37 -26.85 -8.45
CA THR A 100 11.11 -28.29 -8.32
C THR A 100 11.21 -29.00 -9.68
N LEU A 101 10.63 -28.42 -10.74
CA LEU A 101 10.69 -28.99 -12.09
C LEU A 101 12.13 -29.04 -12.61
N ILE A 102 12.92 -27.98 -12.42
CA ILE A 102 14.33 -27.95 -12.82
C ILE A 102 15.10 -29.06 -12.12
N ILE A 103 14.98 -29.17 -10.79
CA ILE A 103 15.65 -30.22 -10.01
C ILE A 103 15.23 -31.62 -10.50
N MET A 104 13.93 -31.81 -10.76
CA MET A 104 13.41 -33.08 -11.25
C MET A 104 13.98 -33.47 -12.63
N LEU A 105 14.14 -32.50 -13.53
CA LEU A 105 14.79 -32.71 -14.83
C LEU A 105 16.28 -33.02 -14.68
N SER A 106 17.01 -32.26 -13.85
CA SER A 106 18.44 -32.51 -13.58
C SER A 106 18.71 -33.90 -13.01
N ILE A 107 17.85 -34.39 -12.11
CA ILE A 107 17.92 -35.77 -11.60
C ILE A 107 17.70 -36.79 -12.72
N ARG A 108 16.78 -36.51 -13.65
CA ARG A 108 16.47 -37.42 -14.77
C ARG A 108 17.64 -37.53 -15.75
N GLU A 109 18.31 -36.42 -16.04
CA GLU A 109 19.48 -36.38 -16.92
C GLU A 109 20.67 -37.13 -16.32
N ARG A 110 20.92 -36.97 -15.02
CA ARG A 110 22.03 -37.65 -14.30
C ARG A 110 21.65 -39.00 -13.68
N LYS A 111 20.50 -39.57 -14.08
CA LYS A 111 19.93 -40.79 -13.46
C LYS A 111 20.87 -41.99 -13.53
N TYR A 112 21.58 -42.16 -14.65
CA TYR A 112 22.54 -43.26 -14.84
C TYR A 112 23.73 -43.13 -13.87
N GLU A 113 24.31 -41.94 -13.76
CA GLU A 113 25.41 -41.65 -12.84
C GLU A 113 25.02 -41.90 -11.38
N ILE A 114 23.84 -41.43 -10.98
CA ILE A 114 23.27 -41.67 -9.64
C ILE A 114 23.11 -43.18 -9.40
N GLY A 115 22.67 -43.93 -10.41
CA GLY A 115 22.55 -45.39 -10.35
C GLY A 115 23.90 -46.11 -10.16
N VAL A 116 24.95 -45.65 -10.82
CA VAL A 116 26.33 -46.15 -10.65
C VAL A 116 26.85 -45.82 -9.25
N LEU A 117 26.72 -44.58 -8.78
CA LEU A 117 27.15 -44.13 -7.45
C LEU A 117 26.48 -44.95 -6.33
N LEU A 118 25.17 -45.14 -6.42
CA LEU A 118 24.41 -45.96 -5.46
C LEU A 118 24.87 -47.43 -5.48
N SER A 119 25.29 -47.94 -6.64
CA SER A 119 25.77 -49.32 -6.77
C SER A 119 27.20 -49.50 -6.24
N LEU A 120 27.97 -48.42 -6.16
CA LEU A 120 29.26 -48.37 -5.46
C LEU A 120 29.12 -48.25 -3.94
N GLY A 121 27.89 -48.17 -3.42
CA GLY A 121 27.60 -48.14 -1.98
C GLY A 121 27.47 -46.73 -1.39
N GLU A 122 27.43 -45.68 -2.21
CA GLU A 122 27.19 -44.33 -1.71
C GLU A 122 25.78 -44.16 -1.15
N SER A 123 25.66 -43.32 -0.11
CA SER A 123 24.38 -43.10 0.54
C SER A 123 23.48 -42.18 -0.29
N ARG A 124 22.17 -42.49 -0.33
CA ARG A 124 21.16 -41.64 -0.99
C ARG A 124 21.16 -40.20 -0.46
N VAL A 125 21.45 -40.04 0.84
CA VAL A 125 21.52 -38.74 1.51
C VAL A 125 22.68 -37.90 0.98
N LYS A 126 23.83 -38.52 0.68
CA LYS A 126 24.97 -37.79 0.11
C LYS A 126 24.67 -37.25 -1.29
N VAL A 127 23.97 -38.03 -2.11
CA VAL A 127 23.50 -37.57 -3.43
C VAL A 127 22.54 -36.38 -3.29
N ILE A 128 21.57 -36.45 -2.37
CA ILE A 128 20.64 -35.33 -2.10
C ILE A 128 21.40 -34.10 -1.57
N SER A 129 22.37 -34.30 -0.69
CA SER A 129 23.21 -33.22 -0.15
C SER A 129 24.05 -32.53 -1.24
N GLN A 130 24.51 -33.27 -2.26
CA GLN A 130 25.22 -32.68 -3.39
C GLN A 130 24.32 -31.73 -4.18
N PHE A 131 23.08 -32.15 -4.47
CA PHE A 131 22.10 -31.28 -5.12
C PHE A 131 21.78 -30.04 -4.27
N PHE A 132 21.71 -30.18 -2.95
CA PHE A 132 21.53 -29.02 -2.07
C PHE A 132 22.68 -28.03 -2.19
N VAL A 133 23.93 -28.49 -2.18
CA VAL A 133 25.10 -27.62 -2.33
C VAL A 133 25.13 -26.95 -3.71
N GLU A 134 24.79 -27.67 -4.79
CA GLU A 134 24.72 -27.11 -6.15
C GLU A 134 23.72 -25.94 -6.21
N ILE A 135 22.52 -26.14 -5.67
CA ILE A 135 21.49 -25.09 -5.60
C ILE A 135 21.87 -23.95 -4.64
N PHE A 136 22.51 -24.27 -3.52
CA PHE A 136 22.96 -23.26 -2.55
C PHE A 136 24.00 -22.32 -3.15
N VAL A 137 24.96 -22.84 -3.92
CA VAL A 137 25.93 -22.01 -4.63
C VAL A 137 25.23 -21.12 -5.67
N CYS A 138 24.31 -21.67 -6.47
CA CYS A 138 23.50 -20.87 -7.40
C CYS A 138 22.68 -19.78 -6.68
N MET A 139 22.15 -20.07 -5.49
CA MET A 139 21.40 -19.11 -4.69
C MET A 139 22.25 -17.91 -4.27
N ILE A 140 23.52 -18.13 -3.89
CA ILE A 140 24.42 -17.03 -3.52
C ILE A 140 24.62 -16.06 -4.70
N PHE A 141 24.86 -16.59 -5.90
CA PHE A 141 24.97 -15.76 -7.10
C PHE A 141 23.67 -15.04 -7.44
N ALA A 142 22.53 -15.75 -7.36
CA ALA A 142 21.22 -15.16 -7.59
C ALA A 142 20.89 -14.05 -6.60
N LEU A 143 21.21 -14.21 -5.31
CA LEU A 143 21.04 -13.16 -4.29
C LEU A 143 21.91 -11.95 -4.58
N GLY A 144 23.15 -12.13 -5.04
CA GLY A 144 24.02 -11.03 -5.45
C GLY A 144 23.40 -10.22 -6.59
N ILE A 145 22.88 -10.89 -7.62
CA ILE A 145 22.19 -10.23 -8.75
C ILE A 145 20.89 -9.56 -8.28
N ALA A 146 20.11 -10.22 -7.42
CA ALA A 146 18.86 -9.69 -6.88
C ALA A 146 19.10 -8.44 -6.02
N ALA A 147 20.14 -8.43 -5.17
CA ALA A 147 20.50 -7.26 -4.37
C ALA A 147 20.94 -6.07 -5.24
N ALA A 148 21.69 -6.34 -6.32
CA ALA A 148 22.13 -5.29 -7.25
C ALA A 148 20.98 -4.72 -8.10
N SER A 149 20.10 -5.57 -8.60
CA SER A 149 18.99 -5.18 -9.48
C SER A 149 17.72 -4.76 -8.74
N GLY A 150 17.58 -5.15 -7.47
CA GLY A 150 16.37 -5.02 -6.68
C GLY A 150 15.92 -3.58 -6.48
N ASN A 151 16.85 -2.65 -6.21
CA ASN A 151 16.49 -1.23 -6.07
C ASN A 151 15.96 -0.64 -7.38
N VAL A 152 16.56 -1.00 -8.53
CA VAL A 152 16.15 -0.50 -9.85
C VAL A 152 14.75 -1.00 -10.21
N VAL A 153 14.53 -2.31 -10.09
CA VAL A 153 13.23 -2.92 -10.39
C VAL A 153 12.18 -2.48 -9.38
N GLY A 154 12.54 -2.42 -8.10
CA GLY A 154 11.67 -1.97 -7.01
C GLY A 154 11.17 -0.55 -7.23
N ASN A 155 12.05 0.38 -7.60
CA ASN A 155 11.67 1.77 -7.84
C ASN A 155 10.73 1.90 -9.06
N ALA A 156 11.01 1.16 -10.13
CA ALA A 156 10.16 1.16 -11.33
C ALA A 156 8.75 0.62 -11.02
N VAL A 157 8.66 -0.51 -10.34
CA VAL A 157 7.38 -1.12 -9.96
C VAL A 157 6.67 -0.27 -8.90
N GLY A 158 7.38 0.26 -7.92
CA GLY A 158 6.84 1.12 -6.87
C GLY A 158 6.19 2.39 -7.43
N ASN A 159 6.85 3.05 -8.38
CA ASN A 159 6.28 4.22 -9.07
C ASN A 159 5.04 3.85 -9.90
N GLN A 160 5.03 2.68 -10.55
CA GLN A 160 3.86 2.21 -11.29
C GLN A 160 2.68 1.92 -10.37
N LEU A 161 2.90 1.32 -9.20
CA LEU A 161 1.84 1.09 -8.22
C LEU A 161 1.30 2.39 -7.64
N LEU A 162 2.19 3.35 -7.33
CA LEU A 162 1.78 4.65 -6.82
C LEU A 162 0.92 5.40 -7.84
N SER A 163 1.34 5.45 -9.11
CA SER A 163 0.55 6.07 -10.18
C SER A 163 -0.82 5.41 -10.41
N GLN A 164 -0.92 4.09 -10.27
CA GLN A 164 -2.19 3.37 -10.37
C GLN A 164 -3.15 3.72 -9.22
N GLN A 165 -2.63 3.90 -8.01
CA GLN A 165 -3.44 4.30 -6.87
C GLN A 165 -3.88 5.77 -6.92
N THR A 166 -3.00 6.68 -7.32
CA THR A 166 -3.35 8.09 -7.53
C THR A 166 -4.42 8.25 -8.62
N THR A 167 -4.36 7.44 -9.68
CA THR A 167 -5.39 7.44 -10.74
C THR A 167 -6.74 6.94 -10.23
N SER A 168 -6.75 5.95 -9.33
CA SER A 168 -7.98 5.37 -8.78
C SER A 168 -8.69 6.30 -7.79
N GLN A 169 -7.95 7.09 -7.00
CA GLN A 169 -8.55 8.10 -6.11
C GLN A 169 -9.16 9.29 -6.87
N ASN A 170 -8.65 9.62 -8.07
CA ASN A 170 -9.20 10.70 -8.89
C ASN A 170 -10.47 10.29 -9.68
N ALA A 171 -10.72 8.99 -9.86
CA ALA A 171 -11.91 8.49 -10.57
C ALA A 171 -13.19 8.57 -9.72
N ASP A 172 -13.10 8.44 -8.39
CA ASP A 172 -14.27 8.57 -7.50
C ASP A 172 -14.62 10.03 -7.13
N GLY A 173 -13.79 11.00 -7.52
CA GLY A 173 -14.01 12.44 -7.30
C GLY A 173 -14.53 13.23 -8.51
N GLN A 174 -14.65 12.58 -9.68
CA GLN A 174 -15.02 13.22 -10.95
C GLN A 174 -16.29 12.64 -11.58
N GLU A 175 -17.29 12.27 -10.78
CA GLU A 175 -18.65 12.01 -11.28
C GLU A 175 -19.74 12.78 -10.52
N ALA A 176 -19.43 14.00 -10.06
CA ALA A 176 -20.42 14.95 -9.58
C ALA A 176 -20.24 16.34 -10.20
N ASN A 177 -20.07 16.44 -11.52
CA ASN A 177 -20.22 17.72 -12.24
C ASN A 177 -20.44 17.54 -13.75
N THR A 178 -21.35 16.65 -14.17
CA THR A 178 -21.93 16.72 -15.53
C THR A 178 -23.33 16.13 -15.61
N ALA A 179 -24.25 16.59 -14.75
CA ALA A 179 -25.67 16.36 -14.96
C ALA A 179 -26.49 17.52 -14.37
N GLY A 180 -27.18 18.27 -15.24
CA GLY A 180 -28.31 19.11 -14.80
C GLY A 180 -28.29 20.59 -15.16
N ASN A 181 -28.00 20.98 -16.40
CA ASN A 181 -28.67 22.15 -16.97
C ASN A 181 -29.36 21.73 -18.28
N GLY A 182 -30.58 21.22 -18.13
CA GLY A 182 -31.47 20.84 -19.21
C GLY A 182 -32.92 21.09 -18.80
N GLY A 183 -33.24 22.35 -18.48
CA GLY A 183 -34.62 22.79 -18.31
C GLY A 183 -35.34 22.84 -19.67
N PRO A 184 -36.62 22.43 -19.76
CA PRO A 184 -37.28 22.22 -21.04
C PRO A 184 -37.54 23.55 -21.76
N ASN A 185 -37.06 23.58 -23.00
CA ASN A 185 -37.37 24.55 -24.02
C ASN A 185 -38.90 24.61 -24.25
N GLN A 186 -39.53 25.72 -23.88
CA GLN A 186 -40.85 26.09 -24.39
C GLN A 186 -40.81 27.58 -24.74
N GLY A 187 -40.81 27.86 -26.04
CA GLY A 187 -40.56 29.18 -26.59
C GLY A 187 -41.68 30.18 -26.32
N ASN A 188 -41.32 31.47 -26.28
CA ASN A 188 -42.10 32.50 -26.96
C ASN A 188 -41.28 33.78 -27.18
N GLN A 189 -41.57 34.46 -28.27
CA GLN A 189 -40.91 35.65 -28.82
C GLN A 189 -41.06 36.90 -27.95
N GLY A 190 -40.02 37.77 -27.96
CA GLY A 190 -40.12 39.15 -27.47
C GLY A 190 -38.79 39.91 -27.54
N GLN A 191 -38.75 40.95 -28.37
CA GLN A 191 -37.58 41.79 -28.70
C GLN A 191 -37.26 42.83 -27.61
N ALA A 192 -35.97 43.09 -27.36
CA ALA A 192 -35.41 44.43 -27.09
C ALA A 192 -33.86 44.41 -27.15
N PRO A 193 -33.20 45.38 -27.80
CA PRO A 193 -31.73 45.50 -27.86
C PRO A 193 -31.21 46.52 -26.82
N GLY A 194 -30.05 46.26 -26.21
CA GLY A 194 -29.42 47.26 -25.36
C GLY A 194 -28.18 46.81 -24.59
N GLY A 195 -27.01 46.96 -25.23
CA GLY A 195 -25.74 47.46 -24.69
C GLY A 195 -25.17 46.91 -23.37
N GLY A 196 -23.93 46.39 -23.43
CA GLY A 196 -23.07 46.39 -22.24
C GLY A 196 -21.95 45.35 -22.21
N ASN A 197 -20.85 45.68 -22.88
CA ASN A 197 -19.43 45.36 -22.59
C ASN A 197 -19.06 44.03 -21.88
N GLY A 198 -18.24 43.23 -22.60
CA GLY A 198 -17.67 41.96 -22.18
C GLY A 198 -16.85 42.00 -20.88
N GLY A 199 -16.88 40.87 -20.19
CA GLY A 199 -16.18 40.66 -18.90
C GLY A 199 -14.66 40.61 -19.01
N PRO A 200 -14.02 40.34 -17.87
CA PRO A 200 -13.13 39.20 -17.83
C PRO A 200 -13.60 38.19 -16.76
N SER A 201 -13.83 36.97 -17.24
CA SER A 201 -13.40 35.71 -16.62
C SER A 201 -13.22 35.74 -15.10
N GLY A 202 -14.24 35.25 -14.39
CA GLY A 202 -14.17 34.97 -12.96
C GLY A 202 -13.01 34.03 -12.67
N GLY A 203 -11.99 34.56 -12.00
CA GLY A 203 -10.84 33.84 -11.51
C GLY A 203 -11.26 32.65 -10.67
N GLN A 204 -10.84 31.49 -11.15
CA GLN A 204 -10.64 30.26 -10.42
C GLN A 204 -9.91 30.56 -9.10
N MET A 205 -10.63 30.52 -7.99
CA MET A 205 -10.03 30.58 -6.65
C MET A 205 -10.80 29.64 -5.73
N GLY A 206 -10.40 28.39 -5.82
CA GLY A 206 -10.87 27.26 -5.03
C GLY A 206 -9.78 26.20 -5.01
N SER A 207 -8.54 26.60 -4.81
CA SER A 207 -7.45 25.70 -4.43
C SER A 207 -7.51 25.54 -2.91
N ASN A 208 -7.91 24.36 -2.44
CA ASN A 208 -7.71 23.97 -1.04
C ASN A 208 -6.23 24.18 -0.68
N PRO A 209 -5.90 24.93 0.40
CA PRO A 209 -4.50 25.07 0.84
C PRO A 209 -3.88 23.76 1.34
N PHE A 210 -4.67 22.68 1.40
CA PHE A 210 -4.22 21.33 1.75
C PHE A 210 -4.01 20.40 0.55
N THR A 211 -4.27 20.83 -0.69
CA THR A 211 -3.75 20.13 -1.88
C THR A 211 -2.39 20.68 -2.26
N GLN A 212 -1.49 20.79 -1.29
CA GLN A 212 -0.08 20.74 -1.58
C GLN A 212 0.29 19.26 -1.50
N SER A 213 -0.05 18.51 -2.56
CA SER A 213 0.70 17.32 -2.90
C SER A 213 2.13 17.78 -3.17
N LYS A 214 2.91 17.94 -2.09
CA LYS A 214 4.34 17.70 -2.16
C LYS A 214 4.43 16.30 -2.70
N GLU A 215 4.64 16.24 -4.01
CA GLU A 215 5.09 15.05 -4.70
C GLU A 215 6.05 14.34 -3.75
N ILE A 216 5.72 13.09 -3.39
CA ILE A 216 6.73 12.16 -2.93
C ILE A 216 7.61 11.94 -4.17
N GLN A 217 8.49 12.91 -4.46
CA GLN A 217 9.49 12.85 -5.51
C GLN A 217 10.48 11.77 -5.06
N GLU A 218 10.34 10.62 -5.70
CA GLU A 218 11.15 9.42 -5.54
C GLU A 218 10.89 8.63 -4.25
N LEU A 219 10.25 7.46 -4.42
CA LEU A 219 10.43 6.36 -3.49
C LEU A 219 11.90 5.95 -3.57
N ASN A 220 12.73 6.36 -2.60
CA ASN A 220 14.06 5.77 -2.43
C ASN A 220 13.88 4.46 -1.67
N ILE A 221 13.65 3.36 -2.41
CA ILE A 221 13.71 2.03 -1.82
C ILE A 221 15.19 1.74 -1.59
N SER A 222 15.62 1.86 -0.35
CA SER A 222 16.94 1.39 0.08
C SER A 222 16.76 0.05 0.76
N MET A 223 17.20 -1.03 0.10
CA MET A 223 17.14 -2.37 0.69
C MET A 223 17.99 -2.43 1.95
N GLN A 224 17.35 -2.64 3.09
CA GLN A 224 18.05 -2.83 4.35
C GLN A 224 18.71 -4.23 4.36
N PRO A 225 19.89 -4.41 4.98
CA PRO A 225 20.53 -5.73 5.08
C PRO A 225 19.62 -6.82 5.72
N THR A 226 18.70 -6.41 6.59
CA THR A 226 17.68 -7.25 7.21
C THR A 226 16.65 -7.80 6.22
N GLU A 227 16.31 -7.03 5.19
CA GLU A 227 15.38 -7.43 4.13
C GLU A 227 16.05 -8.42 3.18
N ILE A 228 17.32 -8.20 2.84
CA ILE A 228 18.12 -9.15 2.05
C ILE A 228 18.29 -10.47 2.80
N LEU A 229 18.52 -10.42 4.11
CA LEU A 229 18.59 -11.61 4.94
C LEU A 229 17.26 -12.37 4.99
N SER A 230 16.14 -11.64 5.11
CA SER A 230 14.80 -12.23 5.09
C SER A 230 14.51 -12.90 3.74
N LEU A 231 14.88 -12.25 2.63
CA LEU A 231 14.79 -12.80 1.28
C LEU A 231 15.64 -14.07 1.12
N ALA A 232 16.88 -14.05 1.63
CA ALA A 232 17.75 -15.22 1.64
C ALA A 232 17.13 -16.38 2.43
N GLY A 233 16.50 -16.09 3.58
CA GLY A 233 15.78 -17.08 4.37
C GLY A 233 14.61 -17.72 3.61
N ILE A 234 13.81 -16.91 2.90
CA ILE A 234 12.71 -17.42 2.05
C ILE A 234 13.26 -18.26 0.90
N GLY A 235 14.31 -17.81 0.22
CA GLY A 235 14.97 -18.56 -0.86
C GLY A 235 15.52 -19.91 -0.39
N LEU A 236 16.14 -19.94 0.80
CA LEU A 236 16.57 -21.18 1.44
C LEU A 236 15.40 -22.11 1.75
N GLY A 237 14.30 -21.57 2.29
CA GLY A 237 13.09 -22.34 2.54
C GLY A 237 12.53 -22.98 1.26
N ILE A 238 12.43 -22.20 0.17
CA ILE A 238 11.96 -22.66 -1.13
C ILE A 238 12.87 -23.76 -1.71
N SER A 239 14.19 -23.57 -1.64
CA SER A 239 15.15 -24.55 -2.15
C SER A 239 15.09 -25.88 -1.37
N LEU A 240 15.06 -25.82 -0.04
CA LEU A 240 14.91 -27.01 0.81
C LEU A 240 13.61 -27.74 0.52
N PHE A 241 12.49 -27.01 0.45
CA PHE A 241 11.18 -27.59 0.16
C PHE A 241 11.17 -28.27 -1.23
N SER A 242 11.71 -27.61 -2.25
CA SER A 242 11.78 -28.13 -3.62
C SER A 242 12.67 -29.38 -3.71
N ILE A 243 13.78 -29.40 -2.99
CA ILE A 243 14.68 -30.56 -2.92
C ILE A 243 13.99 -31.73 -2.23
N VAL A 244 13.32 -31.51 -1.09
CA VAL A 244 12.58 -32.58 -0.39
C VAL A 244 11.51 -33.16 -1.31
N LEU A 245 10.73 -32.31 -1.97
CA LEU A 245 9.67 -32.72 -2.89
C LEU A 245 10.21 -33.55 -4.06
N SER A 246 11.33 -33.12 -4.65
CA SER A 246 11.96 -33.83 -5.76
C SER A 246 12.72 -35.10 -5.32
N SER A 247 13.26 -35.13 -4.10
CA SER A 247 14.01 -36.26 -3.54
C SER A 247 13.15 -37.52 -3.35
N ALA A 248 11.83 -37.37 -3.18
CA ALA A 248 10.89 -38.48 -3.18
C ALA A 248 10.95 -39.27 -4.50
N GLY A 249 11.21 -38.58 -5.62
CA GLY A 249 11.48 -39.19 -6.92
C GLY A 249 12.76 -40.03 -6.91
N ILE A 250 13.83 -39.56 -6.26
CA ILE A 250 15.11 -40.28 -6.11
C ILE A 250 14.94 -41.53 -5.23
N LEU A 251 14.22 -41.43 -4.12
CA LEU A 251 14.02 -42.54 -3.17
C LEU A 251 13.26 -43.73 -3.78
N ARG A 252 12.39 -43.48 -4.76
CA ARG A 252 11.65 -44.51 -5.50
C ARG A 252 12.45 -45.16 -6.64
N LEU A 253 13.66 -44.69 -6.94
CA LEU A 253 14.51 -45.27 -7.98
C LEU A 253 15.08 -46.63 -7.52
N ASN A 254 14.83 -47.67 -8.32
CA ASN A 254 15.43 -48.99 -8.13
C ASN A 254 16.73 -49.06 -8.94
N PRO A 255 17.92 -48.98 -8.31
CA PRO A 255 19.20 -48.90 -9.02
C PRO A 255 19.41 -50.07 -9.97
N LYS A 256 18.96 -51.27 -9.57
CA LYS A 256 19.01 -52.46 -10.41
C LYS A 256 18.31 -52.27 -11.76
N LYS A 257 17.13 -51.65 -11.83
CA LYS A 257 16.39 -51.44 -13.10
C LYS A 257 16.99 -50.36 -14.01
N ILE A 258 17.85 -49.48 -13.46
CA ILE A 258 18.44 -48.36 -14.20
C ILE A 258 19.70 -48.82 -14.95
N LEU A 259 20.37 -49.85 -14.47
CA LEU A 259 21.62 -50.36 -15.05
C LEU A 259 21.41 -51.43 -16.14
N ILE A 260 20.18 -51.95 -16.28
CA ILE A 260 19.82 -53.00 -17.27
C ILE A 260 18.89 -52.48 -18.37
N SER A 261 18.50 -51.20 -18.32
CA SER A 261 17.65 -50.52 -19.30
C SER A 261 18.40 -49.36 -19.92
#